data_AF-A0A847V8K7-F1
#
_entry.id   AF-A0A847V8K7-F1
#
_cell.length_a   1.000
_cell.length_b   1.000
_cell.length_c   1.000
_cell.angle_alpha   90.00
_cell.angle_beta   90.00
_cell.angle_gamma   90.00
#
_symmetry.space_group_name_H-M   'P 1'
#
loop_
_entity.id
_entity.type
_entity.pdbx_description
1 polymer ?
#
loop_
_entity_poly.entity_id
_entity_poly.type
_entity_poly.pdbx_seq_one_letter_code
_entity_poly.pdbx_strand_id
1 'polypeptide(L)'
;MTGAPDPSRRPLTERARQAVIECYGEQGRQALQAVDAGSVKRYLDFIVVVGTNDEYIVEDGLCTCDRSLLQNLFCWHQLAARIALLVGSCEEYDLWYHASLE
;
A
#
# COMPACT_ATOMS: atom_id res chain seq x y z
N MET A 1 6.13 1.15 17.37
CA MET A 1 7.57 1.27 17.03
C MET A 1 7.63 1.46 15.54
N THR A 2 7.86 2.69 15.08
CA THR A 2 7.95 3.03 13.65
C THR A 2 9.28 2.47 13.10
N GLY A 3 9.21 1.65 12.06
CA GLY A 3 10.39 1.16 11.36
C GLY A 3 11.21 2.32 10.81
N ALA A 4 12.55 2.23 10.90
CA ALA A 4 13.43 3.25 10.34
C ALA A 4 13.19 3.37 8.81
N PRO A 5 13.22 4.57 8.23
CA PRO A 5 12.99 4.76 6.81
C PRO A 5 14.05 4.00 5.97
N ASP A 6 13.58 3.24 4.98
CA ASP A 6 14.45 2.45 4.10
C ASP A 6 15.39 3.37 3.29
N PRO A 7 16.73 3.21 3.38
CA PRO A 7 17.69 3.99 2.59
C PRO A 7 17.56 3.79 1.07
N SER A 8 16.84 2.76 0.62
CA SER A 8 16.57 2.49 -0.81
C SER A 8 15.36 3.26 -1.37
N ARG A 9 14.66 4.01 -0.51
CA ARG A 9 13.45 4.77 -0.88
C ARG A 9 13.73 5.74 -2.03
N ARG A 10 12.97 5.61 -3.11
CA ARG A 10 13.06 6.47 -4.31
C ARG A 10 11.77 7.27 -4.45
N PRO A 11 11.77 8.59 -4.27
CA PRO A 11 10.55 9.38 -4.41
C PRO A 11 9.99 9.26 -5.83
N LEU A 12 8.67 9.10 -5.94
CA LEU A 12 7.99 9.14 -7.23
C LEU A 12 8.19 10.52 -7.87
N THR A 13 8.59 10.52 -9.14
CA THR A 13 8.59 11.74 -9.95
C THR A 13 7.15 12.21 -10.21
N GLU A 14 6.97 13.52 -10.39
CA GLU A 14 5.66 14.08 -10.71
C GLU A 14 5.06 13.48 -12.00
N ARG A 15 5.90 13.24 -13.01
CA ARG A 15 5.49 12.56 -14.24
C ARG A 15 4.92 11.16 -13.97
N ALA A 16 5.55 10.39 -13.08
CA ALA A 16 5.07 9.06 -12.74
C ALA A 16 3.74 9.12 -11.97
N ARG A 17 3.60 10.08 -11.04
CA ARG A 17 2.35 10.32 -10.31
C ARG A 17 1.20 10.67 -11.27
N GLN A 18 1.46 11.58 -12.19
CA GLN A 18 0.49 11.98 -13.20
C GLN A 18 0.05 10.80 -14.09
N ALA A 19 1.01 9.96 -14.53
CA ALA A 19 0.69 8.76 -15.30
C ALA A 19 -0.18 7.76 -14.50
N VAL A 20 0.07 7.59 -13.20
CA VAL A 20 -0.79 6.76 -12.33
C VAL A 20 -2.21 7.32 -12.27
N ILE A 21 -2.37 8.64 -12.11
CA ILE A 21 -3.69 9.28 -12.06
C ILE A 21 -4.41 9.15 -13.41
N GLU A 22 -3.71 9.30 -14.53
CA GLU A 22 -4.29 9.16 -15.87
C GLU A 22 -4.76 7.72 -16.15
N CYS A 23 -3.99 6.71 -15.74
CA CYS A 23 -4.36 5.31 -15.96
C CYS A 23 -5.45 4.80 -15.00
N TYR A 24 -5.44 5.25 -13.73
CA TYR A 24 -6.28 4.67 -12.67
C TYR A 24 -7.32 5.63 -12.08
N GLY A 25 -7.37 6.88 -12.54
CA GLY A 25 -8.32 7.89 -12.10
C GLY A 25 -8.30 8.12 -10.59
N GLU A 26 -9.48 8.05 -9.97
CA GLU A 26 -9.63 8.23 -8.52
C GLU A 26 -8.89 7.16 -7.70
N GLN A 27 -8.86 5.91 -8.17
CA GLN A 27 -8.09 4.86 -7.49
C GLN A 27 -6.59 5.18 -7.49
N GLY A 28 -6.09 5.80 -8.56
CA GLY A 28 -4.72 6.28 -8.64
C GLY A 28 -4.43 7.36 -7.60
N ARG A 29 -5.33 8.34 -7.45
CA ARG A 29 -5.20 9.39 -6.43
C ARG A 29 -5.19 8.84 -5.01
N GLN A 30 -6.14 7.95 -4.68
CA GLN A 30 -6.21 7.32 -3.37
C GLN A 30 -4.95 6.50 -3.05
N ALA A 31 -4.46 5.74 -4.02
CA ALA A 31 -3.24 4.94 -3.86
C ALA A 31 -2.00 5.82 -3.59
N LEU A 32 -1.84 6.92 -4.32
CA LEU A 32 -0.74 7.86 -4.11
C LEU A 32 -0.83 8.54 -2.73
N GLN A 33 -2.03 8.97 -2.32
CA GLN A 33 -2.25 9.54 -0.98
C GLN A 33 -1.84 8.57 0.13
N ALA A 34 -2.20 7.29 0.01
CA ALA A 34 -1.81 6.29 0.99
C ALA A 34 -0.29 6.06 1.04
N VAL A 35 0.39 6.05 -0.10
CA VAL A 35 1.86 5.96 -0.16
C VAL A 35 2.51 7.18 0.50
N ASP A 36 1.99 8.38 0.23
CA ASP A 36 2.53 9.62 0.79
C ASP A 36 2.30 9.73 2.30
N ALA A 37 1.16 9.21 2.78
CA ALA A 37 0.81 9.17 4.20
C ALA A 37 1.55 8.08 4.99
N GLY A 38 2.35 7.22 4.33
CA GLY A 38 2.99 6.07 4.99
C GLY A 38 1.98 5.00 5.43
N SER A 39 0.81 4.95 4.80
CA SER A 39 -0.28 4.03 5.15
C SER A 39 -0.11 2.63 4.56
N VAL A 40 1.08 2.29 4.06
CA VAL A 40 1.41 0.95 3.55
C VAL A 40 2.47 0.35 4.46
N LYS A 41 2.07 -0.65 5.24
CA LYS A 41 2.92 -1.37 6.20
C LYS A 41 3.33 -2.70 5.61
N ARG A 42 4.58 -3.09 5.75
CA ARG A 42 5.09 -4.39 5.32
C ARG A 42 5.51 -5.20 6.54
N TYR A 43 4.86 -6.35 6.71
CA TYR A 43 5.22 -7.36 7.71
C TYR A 43 5.99 -8.49 7.02
N LEU A 44 6.48 -9.46 7.82
CA LEU A 44 7.14 -10.64 7.29
C LEU A 44 6.21 -11.50 6.41
N ASP A 45 4.90 -11.41 6.65
CA ASP A 45 3.88 -12.30 6.13
C ASP A 45 3.22 -11.68 4.89
N PHE A 46 2.80 -10.40 5.02
CA PHE A 46 1.98 -9.69 4.04
C PHE A 46 2.09 -8.17 4.17
N ILE A 47 1.44 -7.47 3.26
CA ILE A 47 1.33 -6.01 3.27
C ILE A 47 -0.03 -5.61 3.85
N VAL A 48 -0.04 -4.59 4.69
CA VAL A 48 -1.27 -3.97 5.19
C VAL A 48 -1.38 -2.56 4.64
N VAL A 49 -2.51 -2.24 4.02
CA VAL A 49 -2.84 -0.89 3.58
C VAL A 49 -3.93 -0.34 4.47
N VAL A 50 -3.63 0.73 5.19
CA VAL A 50 -4.59 1.41 6.06
C VAL A 50 -5.50 2.27 5.17
N GLY A 51 -6.77 1.90 5.10
CA GLY A 51 -7.81 2.68 4.43
C GLY A 51 -8.53 3.62 5.39
N THR A 52 -9.55 4.30 4.89
CA THR A 52 -10.34 5.26 5.70
C THR A 52 -11.09 4.59 6.85
N ASN A 53 -11.57 3.36 6.64
CA ASN A 53 -12.46 2.68 7.58
C ASN A 53 -11.80 1.52 8.32
N ASP A 54 -10.78 0.91 7.72
CA ASP A 54 -10.19 -0.34 8.20
C ASP A 54 -8.79 -0.56 7.61
N GLU A 55 -8.10 -1.59 8.10
CA GLU A 55 -6.86 -2.11 7.55
C GLU A 55 -7.13 -3.26 6.57
N TYR A 56 -6.47 -3.21 5.41
CA TYR A 56 -6.67 -4.19 4.34
C TYR A 56 -5.38 -4.95 4.06
N ILE A 57 -5.45 -6.26 4.16
CA ILE A 57 -4.33 -7.15 3.82
C ILE A 57 -4.23 -7.25 2.31
N VAL A 58 -3.02 -7.10 1.80
CA VAL A 58 -2.65 -7.30 0.40
C VAL A 58 -1.56 -8.38 0.32
N GLU A 59 -1.90 -9.48 -0.32
CA GLU A 59 -1.04 -10.65 -0.50
C GLU A 59 -1.26 -11.22 -1.91
N ASP A 60 -0.18 -11.58 -2.60
CA ASP A 60 -0.20 -12.13 -3.97
C ASP A 60 -1.07 -11.35 -4.97
N GLY A 61 -1.14 -10.03 -4.79
CA GLY A 61 -1.91 -9.13 -5.65
C GLY A 61 -3.41 -9.14 -5.39
N LEU A 62 -3.89 -9.80 -4.34
CA LEU A 62 -5.27 -9.76 -3.87
C LEU A 62 -5.38 -8.86 -2.64
N CYS A 63 -6.52 -8.20 -2.47
CA CYS A 63 -6.82 -7.37 -1.32
C CYS A 63 -8.05 -7.92 -0.58
N THR A 64 -8.08 -7.77 0.75
CA THR A 64 -9.23 -8.18 1.57
C THR A 64 -10.41 -7.21 1.54
N CYS A 65 -10.36 -6.12 0.79
CA CYS A 65 -11.51 -5.23 0.67
C CYS A 65 -12.63 -5.84 -0.18
N ASP A 66 -13.87 -5.43 0.08
CA ASP A 66 -15.07 -5.90 -0.62
C ASP A 66 -14.97 -5.80 -2.14
N ARG A 67 -14.33 -4.74 -2.65
CA ARG A 67 -14.16 -4.55 -4.10
C ARG A 67 -13.30 -5.66 -4.73
N SER A 68 -12.29 -6.12 -4.03
CA SER A 68 -11.42 -7.20 -4.48
C SER A 68 -12.06 -8.56 -4.20
N LEU A 69 -12.53 -8.80 -2.97
CA LEU A 69 -13.08 -10.11 -2.58
C LEU A 69 -14.42 -10.44 -3.24
N LEU A 70 -15.35 -9.49 -3.27
CA LEU A 70 -16.73 -9.73 -3.71
C LEU A 70 -16.92 -9.49 -5.21
N GLN A 71 -16.16 -8.55 -5.78
CA GLN A 71 -16.31 -8.15 -7.18
C GLN A 71 -15.15 -8.64 -8.07
N ASN A 72 -14.09 -9.20 -7.48
CA ASN A 72 -12.86 -9.60 -8.19
C ASN A 72 -12.28 -8.46 -9.05
N LEU A 73 -12.39 -7.21 -8.53
CA LEU A 73 -11.92 -6.01 -9.21
C LEU A 73 -10.63 -5.49 -8.58
N PHE A 74 -9.78 -4.90 -9.42
CA PHE A 74 -8.60 -4.18 -8.97
C PHE A 74 -9.01 -2.95 -8.13
N CYS A 75 -8.48 -2.85 -6.91
CA CYS A 75 -8.76 -1.76 -5.98
C CYS A 75 -7.52 -0.88 -5.73
N TRP A 76 -7.74 0.32 -5.20
CA TRP A 76 -6.65 1.25 -4.90
C TRP A 76 -5.65 0.71 -3.87
N HIS A 77 -6.06 -0.15 -2.93
CA HIS A 77 -5.14 -0.76 -1.96
C HIS A 77 -4.07 -1.62 -2.64
N GLN A 78 -4.47 -2.43 -3.64
CA GLN A 78 -3.52 -3.23 -4.43
C GLN A 78 -2.53 -2.32 -5.18
N LEU A 79 -3.02 -1.19 -5.70
CA LEU A 79 -2.18 -0.20 -6.37
C LEU A 79 -1.20 0.47 -5.40
N ALA A 80 -1.67 0.87 -4.21
CA ALA A 80 -0.84 1.48 -3.18
C ALA A 80 0.28 0.54 -2.74
N ALA A 81 -0.05 -0.73 -2.46
CA ALA A 81 0.91 -1.76 -2.11
C ALA A 81 1.99 -1.93 -3.20
N ARG A 82 1.57 -2.05 -4.47
CA ARG A 82 2.49 -2.17 -5.61
C ARG A 82 3.42 -0.96 -5.75
N ILE A 83 2.87 0.25 -5.66
CA ILE A 83 3.66 1.48 -5.74
C ILE A 83 4.67 1.53 -4.60
N ALA A 84 4.22 1.36 -3.35
CA ALA A 84 5.06 1.48 -2.17
C ALA A 84 6.22 0.48 -2.19
N LEU A 85 5.97 -0.77 -2.60
CA LEU A 85 7.02 -1.78 -2.79
C LEU A 85 8.05 -1.36 -3.85
N LEU A 86 7.60 -0.88 -5.00
CA LEU A 86 8.49 -0.47 -6.09
C LEU A 86 9.39 0.71 -5.71
N VAL A 87 8.89 1.60 -4.86
CA VAL A 87 9.58 2.82 -4.46
C VAL A 87 10.23 2.77 -3.07
N GLY A 88 10.18 1.63 -2.39
CA GLY A 88 10.71 1.48 -1.02
C GLY A 88 10.05 2.44 -0.02
N SER A 89 8.74 2.69 -0.15
CA SER A 89 7.98 3.61 0.71
C SER A 89 7.05 2.90 1.69
N CYS A 90 7.22 1.58 1.87
CA CYS A 90 6.53 0.86 2.94
C CYS A 90 7.12 1.26 4.30
N GLU A 91 6.27 1.30 5.32
CA GLU A 91 6.73 1.23 6.70
C GLU A 91 7.08 -0.24 7.00
N GLU A 92 8.35 -0.53 7.26
CA GLU A 92 8.84 -1.90 7.47
C GLU A 92 8.66 -2.32 8.93
N TYR A 93 8.05 -3.48 9.15
CA TYR A 93 7.87 -4.11 10.45
C TYR A 93 8.56 -5.47 10.44
N ASP A 94 9.69 -5.58 11.15
CA ASP A 94 10.42 -6.85 11.35
C ASP A 94 9.72 -7.71 12.42
N LEU A 95 8.47 -8.05 12.16
CA LEU A 95 7.62 -8.91 12.98
C LEU A 95 6.48 -9.50 12.15
N TRP A 96 5.91 -10.58 12.67
CA TRP A 96 4.69 -11.19 12.18
C TRP A 96 3.49 -10.32 12.56
N TYR A 97 2.48 -10.21 11.70
CA TYR A 97 1.36 -9.28 11.95
C TYR A 97 0.63 -9.56 13.27
N HIS A 98 0.46 -10.84 13.64
CA HIS A 98 -0.19 -11.22 14.90
C HIS A 98 0.53 -10.67 16.13
N ALA A 99 1.86 -10.52 16.09
CA ALA A 99 2.65 -9.98 17.19
C ALA A 99 2.46 -8.46 17.36
N SER A 100 1.82 -7.78 16.40
CA SER A 100 1.49 -6.35 16.49
C SER A 100 0.15 -6.06 17.18
N LEU A 101 -0.60 -7.11 17.55
CA LEU A 101 -1.93 -7.00 18.18
C LEU A 101 -1.89 -7.10 19.72
N GLU A 102 -0.72 -7.36 20.30
CA GLU A 102 -0.47 -7.47 21.74
C GLU A 102 0.10 -6.17 22.33
#